data_AF-A0A6C1QNB1-F1
#
_entry.id   AF-A0A6C1QNB1-F1
#
_cell.length_a   1.000
_cell.length_b   1.000
_cell.length_c   1.000
_cell.angle_alpha   90.00
_cell.angle_beta   90.00
_cell.angle_gamma   90.00
#
_symmetry.space_group_name_H-M   'P 1'
#
loop_
_entity.id
_entity.type
_entity.pdbx_description
1 polymer ?
#
loop_
_entity_poly.entity_id
_entity_poly.type
_entity_poly.pdbx_seq_one_letter_code
_entity_poly.pdbx_strand_id
1 'polypeptide(L)'
;MKTKNFLYIFAMLFAVAFIACDKDDSEVIIDDGEQDDVVTIDNETTELSGPMRGTLLAGRTYTVVGDLVIPEGEEIVAEAGVTLIFEMPDDGIGYEITNHGAFISLGTEQNPNLLSVPESYRTLDNVFAGLWGGIQCSDKADAVVLKWTRMEYVGGEGGPGTPRAGSIRYGLW
;
A
#
# COMPACT_ATOMS: atom_id res chain seq x y z
N MET A 1 36.32 69.17 9.66
CA MET A 1 35.01 68.63 10.12
C MET A 1 34.79 67.26 9.48
N LYS A 2 34.55 66.25 10.34
CA LYS A 2 33.87 64.96 10.08
C LYS A 2 34.48 63.96 9.07
N THR A 3 35.66 63.40 9.40
CA THR A 3 36.20 62.17 8.79
C THR A 3 36.22 60.97 9.75
N LYS A 4 35.26 60.90 10.70
CA LYS A 4 35.17 59.80 11.69
C LYS A 4 33.88 58.95 11.61
N ASN A 5 33.03 59.18 10.60
CA ASN A 5 31.74 58.46 10.46
C ASN A 5 31.67 57.52 9.26
N PHE A 6 32.76 57.32 8.51
CA PHE A 6 32.75 56.41 7.35
C PHE A 6 33.31 55.01 7.65
N LEU A 7 33.94 54.82 8.81
CA LEU A 7 34.58 53.55 9.19
C LEU A 7 33.66 52.60 10.00
N TYR A 8 32.41 52.98 10.24
CA TYR A 8 31.44 52.16 10.99
C TYR A 8 30.34 51.54 10.13
N ILE A 9 30.30 51.83 8.83
CA ILE A 9 29.30 51.27 7.90
C ILE A 9 29.79 49.98 7.21
N PHE A 10 31.10 49.72 7.20
CA PHE A 10 31.66 48.50 6.59
C PHE A 10 31.80 47.31 7.55
N ALA A 11 31.54 47.50 8.85
CA ALA A 11 31.64 46.46 9.88
C ALA A 11 30.28 45.79 10.22
N MET A 12 29.24 46.03 9.42
CA MET A 12 27.88 45.50 9.64
C MET A 12 27.34 44.77 8.41
N LEU A 13 28.22 44.17 7.59
CA LEU A 13 27.83 43.41 6.40
C LEU A 13 28.50 42.03 6.30
N PHE A 14 28.89 41.45 7.44
CA PHE A 14 29.50 40.11 7.52
C PHE A 14 28.94 39.30 8.70
N ALA A 15 27.61 39.33 8.85
CA ALA A 15 26.89 38.59 9.89
C ALA A 15 25.60 37.96 9.36
N VAL A 16 25.64 37.39 8.15
CA VAL A 16 24.67 36.36 7.73
C VAL A 16 25.43 35.06 7.61
N ALA A 17 25.94 34.60 8.74
CA ALA A 17 26.49 33.27 8.90
C ALA A 17 25.30 32.29 8.93
N PHE A 18 25.27 31.41 7.93
CA PHE A 18 24.65 30.08 7.95
C PHE A 18 23.33 29.97 8.73
N ILE A 19 22.21 30.26 8.06
CA ILE A 19 20.99 29.50 8.34
C ILE A 19 21.28 28.10 7.81
N ALA A 20 21.91 27.28 8.65
CA ALA A 20 21.80 25.85 8.50
C ALA A 20 20.31 25.54 8.65
N CYS A 21 19.67 24.99 7.63
CA CYS A 21 18.48 24.21 7.87
C CYS A 21 18.90 23.16 8.90
N ASP A 22 18.34 23.26 10.11
CA ASP A 22 18.16 22.05 10.91
C ASP A 22 17.48 21.08 9.95
N LYS A 23 18.20 20.03 9.57
CA LYS A 23 17.51 18.84 9.14
C LYS A 23 16.80 18.42 10.41
N ASP A 24 15.50 18.67 10.45
CA ASP A 24 14.63 17.93 11.34
C ASP A 24 14.90 16.46 11.01
N ASP A 25 15.82 15.86 11.75
CA ASP A 25 15.88 14.42 11.95
C ASP A 25 14.63 14.09 12.78
N SER A 26 13.46 14.32 12.18
CA SER A 26 12.25 13.69 12.61
C SER A 26 12.49 12.23 12.32
N GLU A 27 12.90 11.49 13.35
CA GLU A 27 12.69 10.05 13.37
C GLU A 27 11.24 9.87 12.94
N VAL A 28 11.05 9.36 11.72
CA VAL A 28 9.80 8.77 11.34
C VAL A 28 9.70 7.59 12.28
N ILE A 29 8.96 7.78 13.38
CA ILE A 29 8.50 6.69 14.20
C ILE A 29 7.60 5.92 13.25
N ILE A 30 8.17 4.87 12.64
CA ILE A 30 7.37 3.81 12.07
C ILE A 30 6.72 3.20 13.31
N ASP A 31 5.45 3.56 13.50
CA ASP A 31 4.59 2.84 14.42
C ASP A 31 4.52 1.42 13.87
N ASP A 32 5.38 0.53 14.37
CA ASP A 32 5.34 -0.91 14.12
C ASP A 32 4.12 -1.48 14.87
N GLY A 33 2.95 -0.90 14.63
CA GLY A 33 1.74 -1.00 15.43
C GLY A 33 1.51 -2.42 15.91
N GLU A 34 1.07 -2.53 17.17
CA GLU A 34 0.78 -3.79 17.86
C GLU A 34 0.24 -4.82 16.86
N GLN A 35 1.06 -5.84 16.54
CA GLN A 35 0.78 -6.74 15.42
C GLN A 35 -0.50 -7.50 15.76
N ASP A 36 -1.62 -7.09 15.16
CA ASP A 36 -2.90 -7.78 15.28
C ASP A 36 -2.68 -9.28 15.03
N ASP A 37 -3.37 -10.12 15.80
CA ASP A 37 -3.27 -11.57 15.66
C ASP A 37 -3.57 -11.97 14.20
N VAL A 38 -2.66 -12.73 13.58
CA VAL A 38 -2.81 -13.16 12.19
C VAL A 38 -4.02 -14.07 12.03
N VAL A 39 -5.03 -13.62 11.30
CA VAL A 39 -6.28 -14.35 11.06
C VAL A 39 -6.08 -15.41 9.98
N THR A 40 -6.51 -16.65 10.23
CA THR A 40 -6.46 -17.73 9.22
C THR A 40 -7.76 -17.75 8.42
N ILE A 41 -7.67 -17.68 7.09
CA ILE A 41 -8.79 -17.83 6.17
C ILE A 41 -9.35 -19.25 6.30
N ASP A 42 -10.66 -19.33 6.51
CA ASP A 42 -11.41 -20.57 6.64
C ASP A 42 -12.64 -20.59 5.71
N ASN A 43 -13.52 -21.58 5.91
CA ASN A 43 -14.71 -21.74 5.08
C ASN A 43 -15.76 -20.63 5.28
N GLU A 44 -15.79 -19.99 6.45
CA GLU A 44 -16.77 -18.94 6.77
C GLU A 44 -16.26 -17.55 6.37
N THR A 45 -14.96 -17.42 6.08
CA THR A 45 -14.35 -16.16 5.64
C THR A 45 -14.98 -15.67 4.34
N THR A 46 -15.49 -14.45 4.36
CA THR A 46 -16.01 -13.72 3.18
C THR A 46 -15.38 -12.34 3.01
N GLU A 47 -14.87 -11.77 4.10
CA GLU A 47 -14.23 -10.46 4.13
C GLU A 47 -12.74 -10.60 4.46
N LEU A 48 -11.92 -9.73 3.88
CA LEU A 48 -10.47 -9.71 4.04
C LEU A 48 -10.03 -8.32 4.51
N SER A 49 -9.29 -8.26 5.60
CA SER A 49 -8.71 -7.04 6.17
C SER A 49 -7.70 -7.40 7.25
N GLY A 50 -6.65 -6.58 7.41
CA GLY A 50 -5.62 -6.76 8.42
C GLY A 50 -4.68 -7.94 8.12
N PRO A 51 -3.90 -8.39 9.12
CA PRO A 51 -2.97 -9.50 8.96
C PRO A 51 -3.70 -10.83 8.78
N MET A 52 -3.55 -11.46 7.61
CA MET A 52 -4.20 -12.72 7.28
C MET A 52 -3.25 -13.74 6.64
N ARG A 53 -3.62 -15.02 6.72
CA ARG A 53 -2.94 -16.16 6.09
C ARG A 53 -3.95 -17.19 5.56
N GLY A 54 -3.53 -18.07 4.65
CA GLY A 54 -4.28 -19.27 4.27
C GLY A 54 -4.73 -19.30 2.81
N THR A 55 -5.85 -19.98 2.53
CA THR A 55 -6.28 -20.27 1.15
C THR A 55 -7.64 -19.65 0.84
N LEU A 56 -7.69 -18.83 -0.20
CA LEU A 56 -8.93 -18.39 -0.83
C LEU A 56 -9.42 -19.49 -1.76
N LEU A 57 -10.57 -20.08 -1.45
CA LEU A 57 -11.05 -21.31 -2.10
C LEU A 57 -11.58 -21.06 -3.51
N ALA A 58 -11.41 -22.06 -4.37
CA ALA A 58 -11.73 -21.99 -5.79
C ALA A 58 -13.14 -21.48 -6.08
N GLY A 59 -13.26 -20.58 -7.07
CA GLY A 59 -14.53 -20.04 -7.55
C GLY A 59 -15.27 -19.11 -6.59
N ARG A 60 -14.70 -18.79 -5.41
CA ARG A 60 -15.34 -17.89 -4.44
C ARG A 60 -15.01 -16.43 -4.69
N THR A 61 -15.93 -15.58 -4.24
CA THR A 61 -15.72 -14.14 -4.13
C THR A 61 -15.45 -13.77 -2.68
N TYR A 62 -14.44 -12.94 -2.47
CA TYR A 62 -14.10 -12.33 -1.19
C TYR A 62 -14.10 -10.81 -1.34
N THR A 63 -14.55 -10.13 -0.31
CA THR A 63 -14.59 -8.66 -0.25
C THR A 63 -13.42 -8.16 0.58
N VAL A 64 -12.58 -7.31 0.01
CA VAL A 64 -11.50 -6.64 0.73
C VAL A 64 -12.07 -5.36 1.31
N VAL A 65 -12.21 -5.32 2.63
CA VAL A 65 -12.90 -4.25 3.40
C VAL A 65 -11.93 -3.37 4.20
N GLY A 66 -10.64 -3.55 3.96
CA GLY A 66 -9.52 -2.87 4.58
C GLY A 66 -8.21 -3.33 3.93
N ASP A 67 -7.09 -2.72 4.30
CA ASP A 67 -5.79 -3.15 3.80
C ASP A 67 -5.54 -4.61 4.20
N LEU A 68 -5.24 -5.45 3.21
CA LEU A 68 -4.95 -6.87 3.41
C LEU A 68 -3.45 -7.04 3.62
N VAL A 69 -3.05 -7.40 4.83
CA VAL A 69 -1.66 -7.58 5.19
C VAL A 69 -1.31 -9.07 5.18
N ILE A 70 -0.24 -9.44 4.49
CA ILE A 70 0.31 -10.81 4.51
C ILE A 70 1.64 -10.73 5.29
N PRO A 71 1.69 -11.21 6.54
CA PRO A 71 2.88 -11.11 7.38
C PRO A 71 4.11 -11.86 6.83
N GLU A 72 5.31 -11.52 7.30
CA GLU A 72 6.56 -12.22 6.96
C GLU A 72 6.46 -13.72 7.29
N GLY A 73 6.85 -14.58 6.34
CA GLY A 73 6.79 -16.03 6.49
C GLY A 73 5.40 -16.66 6.37
N GLU A 74 4.35 -15.85 6.17
CA GLU A 74 2.98 -16.30 5.90
C GLU A 74 2.65 -16.19 4.42
N GLU A 75 1.57 -16.86 4.00
CA GLU A 75 1.10 -16.81 2.63
C GLU A 75 -0.42 -16.71 2.53
N ILE A 76 -0.88 -16.05 1.47
CA ILE A 76 -2.24 -16.18 0.96
C ILE A 76 -2.18 -16.81 -0.43
N VAL A 77 -2.87 -17.94 -0.59
CA VAL A 77 -2.99 -18.66 -1.85
C VAL A 77 -4.42 -18.52 -2.37
N ALA A 78 -4.60 -17.89 -3.52
CA ALA A 78 -5.88 -17.87 -4.23
C ALA A 78 -5.96 -19.02 -5.24
N GLU A 79 -6.85 -19.97 -5.00
CA GLU A 79 -7.15 -21.04 -5.95
C GLU A 79 -7.84 -20.49 -7.22
N ALA A 80 -8.05 -21.36 -8.20
CA ALA A 80 -8.57 -20.97 -9.50
C ALA A 80 -10.02 -20.43 -9.43
N GLY A 81 -10.30 -19.37 -10.18
CA GLY A 81 -11.60 -18.71 -10.25
C GLY A 81 -11.93 -17.81 -9.06
N VAL A 82 -10.98 -17.53 -8.17
CA VAL A 82 -11.19 -16.59 -7.06
C VAL A 82 -11.41 -15.18 -7.57
N THR A 83 -12.37 -14.47 -6.98
CA THR A 83 -12.60 -13.05 -7.18
C THR A 83 -12.34 -12.28 -5.89
N LEU A 84 -11.50 -11.26 -5.94
CA LEU A 84 -11.31 -10.27 -4.89
C LEU A 84 -11.98 -8.96 -5.32
N ILE A 85 -12.85 -8.44 -4.46
CA ILE A 85 -13.56 -7.17 -4.65
C ILE A 85 -13.07 -6.17 -3.61
N PHE A 86 -12.32 -5.15 -4.03
CA PHE A 86 -11.87 -4.08 -3.16
C PHE A 86 -13.00 -3.07 -2.97
N GLU A 87 -13.59 -3.03 -1.78
CA GLU A 87 -14.65 -2.06 -1.44
C GLU A 87 -14.12 -0.64 -1.46
N MET A 88 -15.05 0.31 -1.66
CA MET A 88 -14.71 1.73 -1.64
C MET A 88 -14.83 2.26 -0.22
N PRO A 89 -13.73 2.71 0.41
CA PRO A 89 -13.81 3.30 1.74
C PRO A 89 -14.47 4.68 1.69
N ASP A 90 -15.04 5.09 2.83
CA ASP A 90 -15.71 6.37 2.98
C ASP A 90 -14.77 7.58 2.79
N ASP A 91 -13.47 7.40 3.03
CA ASP A 91 -12.45 8.44 2.84
C ASP A 91 -11.91 8.52 1.40
N GLY A 92 -12.34 7.61 0.51
CA GLY A 92 -11.97 7.56 -0.90
C GLY A 92 -10.57 7.00 -1.17
N ILE A 93 -9.86 6.50 -0.16
CA ILE A 93 -8.50 5.97 -0.30
C ILE A 93 -8.58 4.46 -0.47
N GLY A 94 -8.53 3.98 -1.71
CA GLY A 94 -8.72 2.57 -2.02
C GLY A 94 -7.73 1.65 -1.29
N TYR A 95 -8.24 0.51 -0.79
CA TYR A 95 -7.45 -0.47 -0.05
C TYR A 95 -6.34 -1.11 -0.89
N GLU A 96 -5.34 -1.66 -0.20
CA GLU A 96 -4.21 -2.35 -0.83
C GLU A 96 -3.91 -3.71 -0.23
N ILE A 97 -3.11 -4.50 -0.94
CA ILE A 97 -2.47 -5.69 -0.39
C ILE A 97 -1.04 -5.32 0.03
N THR A 98 -0.77 -5.37 1.32
CA THR A 98 0.58 -5.18 1.88
C THR A 98 1.23 -6.54 2.11
N ASN A 99 2.12 -6.92 1.20
CA ASN A 99 2.78 -8.21 1.19
C ASN A 99 4.16 -8.15 1.87
N HIS A 100 4.27 -8.74 3.05
CA HIS A 100 5.52 -9.07 3.72
C HIS A 100 5.92 -10.54 3.58
N GLY A 101 4.98 -11.42 3.20
CA GLY A 101 5.22 -12.83 2.92
C GLY A 101 4.99 -13.16 1.44
N ALA A 102 4.04 -14.06 1.16
CA ALA A 102 3.71 -14.45 -0.21
C ALA A 102 2.23 -14.24 -0.59
N PHE A 103 1.99 -13.53 -1.69
CA PHE A 103 0.68 -13.52 -2.38
C PHE A 103 0.74 -14.38 -3.63
N ILE A 104 -0.05 -15.47 -3.67
CA ILE A 104 0.01 -16.47 -4.74
C ILE A 104 -1.38 -16.63 -5.38
N SER A 105 -1.59 -16.01 -6.53
CA SER A 105 -2.83 -16.12 -7.31
C SER A 105 -2.70 -17.16 -8.43
N LEU A 106 -3.37 -18.30 -8.27
CA LEU A 106 -3.27 -19.49 -9.12
C LEU A 106 -4.52 -19.71 -9.97
N GLY A 107 -4.87 -18.71 -10.77
CA GLY A 107 -5.87 -18.85 -11.82
C GLY A 107 -5.51 -19.89 -12.88
N THR A 108 -6.50 -20.24 -13.68
CA THR A 108 -6.35 -21.07 -14.89
C THR A 108 -6.89 -20.34 -16.10
N GLU A 109 -6.56 -20.79 -17.31
CA GLU A 109 -7.13 -20.23 -18.54
C GLU A 109 -8.66 -20.30 -18.55
N GLN A 110 -9.23 -21.40 -18.03
CA GLN A 110 -10.68 -21.62 -17.98
C GLN A 110 -11.34 -20.87 -16.83
N ASN A 111 -10.65 -20.74 -15.70
CA ASN A 111 -11.11 -20.05 -14.50
C ASN A 111 -10.01 -19.08 -14.04
N PRO A 112 -9.87 -17.91 -14.68
CA PRO A 112 -8.91 -16.91 -14.26
C PRO A 112 -9.33 -16.29 -12.94
N ASN A 113 -8.36 -15.82 -12.15
CA ASN A 113 -8.64 -15.06 -10.95
C ASN A 113 -8.90 -13.59 -11.31
N LEU A 114 -9.77 -12.91 -10.56
CA LEU A 114 -10.13 -11.51 -10.77
C LEU A 114 -9.86 -10.68 -9.52
N LEU A 115 -9.08 -9.62 -9.64
CA LEU A 115 -8.90 -8.58 -8.63
C LEU A 115 -9.49 -7.29 -9.20
N SER A 116 -10.58 -6.80 -8.62
CA SER A 116 -11.33 -5.68 -9.18
C SER A 116 -12.13 -4.97 -8.08
N VAL A 117 -12.92 -3.98 -8.46
CA VAL A 117 -13.80 -3.20 -7.57
C VAL A 117 -15.25 -3.65 -7.72
N PRO A 118 -16.21 -3.16 -6.89
CA PRO A 118 -17.63 -3.47 -7.07
C PRO A 118 -18.11 -3.10 -8.47
N GLU A 119 -19.05 -3.87 -9.01
CA GLU A 119 -19.50 -3.74 -10.41
C GLU A 119 -20.00 -2.32 -10.76
N SER A 120 -20.62 -1.62 -9.81
CA SER A 120 -21.08 -0.23 -9.97
C SER A 120 -19.95 0.76 -10.30
N TYR A 121 -18.70 0.43 -9.96
CA TYR A 121 -17.54 1.26 -10.24
C TYR A 121 -16.81 0.85 -11.53
N ARG A 122 -17.21 -0.23 -12.20
CA ARG A 122 -16.55 -0.75 -13.41
C ARG A 122 -16.99 -0.03 -14.67
N THR A 123 -16.79 1.28 -14.68
CA THR A 123 -17.16 2.16 -15.79
C THR A 123 -15.95 2.49 -16.65
N LEU A 124 -16.18 3.00 -17.87
CA LEU A 124 -15.10 3.47 -18.74
C LEU A 124 -14.35 4.67 -18.12
N ASP A 125 -15.09 5.54 -17.44
CA ASP A 125 -14.52 6.73 -16.79
C ASP A 125 -13.56 6.36 -15.65
N ASN A 126 -13.76 5.21 -15.03
CA ASN A 126 -12.95 4.74 -13.92
C ASN A 126 -11.74 3.89 -14.32
N VAL A 127 -11.57 3.53 -15.60
CA VAL A 127 -10.53 2.57 -16.05
C VAL A 127 -9.11 2.97 -15.61
N PHE A 128 -8.84 4.27 -15.48
CA PHE A 128 -7.55 4.81 -15.02
C PHE A 128 -7.65 5.61 -13.73
N ALA A 129 -8.73 5.42 -12.96
CA ALA A 129 -8.98 6.20 -11.75
C ALA A 129 -8.17 5.72 -10.53
N GLY A 130 -7.55 4.53 -10.58
CA GLY A 130 -6.81 3.99 -9.44
C GLY A 130 -7.71 3.82 -8.22
N LEU A 131 -8.75 2.99 -8.35
CA LEU A 131 -9.78 2.86 -7.31
C LEU A 131 -9.36 1.98 -6.13
N TRP A 132 -8.26 1.23 -6.27
CA TRP A 132 -7.61 0.52 -5.18
C TRP A 132 -6.09 0.56 -5.39
N GLY A 133 -5.32 0.46 -4.30
CA GLY A 133 -3.89 0.71 -4.31
C GLY A 133 -3.16 -0.25 -5.23
N GLY A 134 -3.22 -1.54 -4.93
CA GLY A 134 -2.48 -2.56 -5.67
C GLY A 134 -1.85 -3.54 -4.71
N ILE A 135 -0.69 -4.07 -5.10
CA ILE A 135 0.09 -4.98 -4.25
C ILE A 135 1.42 -4.30 -3.92
N GLN A 136 1.56 -3.86 -2.67
CA GLN A 136 2.82 -3.37 -2.12
C GLN A 136 3.66 -4.53 -1.61
N CYS A 137 4.94 -4.57 -1.98
CA CYS A 137 5.88 -5.57 -1.46
C CYS A 137 6.98 -4.90 -0.63
N SER A 138 7.13 -5.40 0.60
CA SER A 138 8.23 -4.99 1.46
C SER A 138 9.53 -5.65 1.02
N ASP A 139 10.63 -5.30 1.69
CA ASP A 139 11.90 -6.01 1.53
C ASP A 139 11.94 -7.41 2.15
N LYS A 140 10.87 -7.80 2.86
CA LYS A 140 10.66 -9.14 3.39
C LYS A 140 9.79 -10.03 2.51
N ALA A 141 9.14 -9.47 1.50
CA ALA A 141 8.26 -10.22 0.61
C ALA A 141 8.97 -11.42 -0.03
N ASP A 142 8.40 -12.60 0.16
CA ASP A 142 8.90 -13.86 -0.39
C ASP A 142 8.53 -13.99 -1.88
N ALA A 143 7.27 -13.72 -2.22
CA ALA A 143 6.78 -13.85 -3.58
C ALA A 143 5.53 -13.03 -3.88
N VAL A 144 5.39 -12.63 -5.15
CA VAL A 144 4.09 -12.36 -5.77
C VAL A 144 3.98 -13.20 -7.02
N VAL A 145 2.98 -14.10 -7.05
CA VAL A 145 2.70 -14.97 -8.19
C VAL A 145 1.34 -14.63 -8.75
N LEU A 146 1.29 -14.23 -10.02
CA LEU A 146 0.06 -13.93 -10.74
C LEU A 146 -0.03 -14.83 -11.96
N LYS A 147 -0.84 -15.89 -11.87
CA LYS A 147 -1.05 -16.85 -12.95
C LYS A 147 -2.51 -16.79 -13.40
N TRP A 148 -2.74 -16.44 -14.67
CA TRP A 148 -4.09 -16.22 -15.20
C TRP A 148 -4.93 -15.31 -14.28
N THR A 149 -4.31 -14.24 -13.81
CA THR A 149 -4.93 -13.27 -12.91
C THR A 149 -5.19 -11.98 -13.69
N ARG A 150 -6.42 -11.50 -13.64
CA ARG A 150 -6.81 -10.20 -14.18
C ARG A 150 -6.90 -9.20 -13.03
N MET A 151 -6.18 -8.10 -13.16
CA MET A 151 -6.23 -6.95 -12.24
C MET A 151 -6.81 -5.77 -13.01
N GLU A 152 -7.78 -5.09 -12.42
CA GLU A 152 -8.50 -3.97 -13.04
C GLU A 152 -8.63 -2.82 -12.04
N TYR A 153 -8.73 -1.58 -12.53
CA TYR A 153 -8.98 -0.38 -11.72
C TYR A 153 -7.95 -0.14 -10.60
N VAL A 154 -6.74 -0.70 -10.75
CA VAL A 154 -5.61 -0.61 -9.82
C VAL A 154 -4.78 0.67 -10.05
N GLY A 155 -3.89 1.01 -9.13
CA GLY A 155 -2.98 2.15 -9.23
C GLY A 155 -3.43 3.37 -8.43
N GLY A 156 -4.27 3.16 -7.42
CA GLY A 156 -4.73 4.20 -6.50
C GLY A 156 -3.62 4.72 -5.57
N GLU A 157 -3.78 5.96 -5.10
CA GLU A 157 -2.87 6.52 -4.12
C GLU A 157 -3.08 5.86 -2.75
N GLY A 158 -2.00 5.38 -2.13
CA GLY A 158 -2.03 4.94 -0.73
C GLY A 158 -2.21 6.13 0.21
N GLY A 159 -3.17 6.04 1.12
CA GLY A 159 -3.52 7.13 2.02
C GLY A 159 -2.50 7.42 3.11
N PRO A 160 -2.60 8.58 3.78
CA PRO A 160 -1.81 8.87 4.98
C PRO A 160 -2.18 7.86 6.09
N GLY A 161 -1.22 7.04 6.51
CA GLY A 161 -1.42 6.05 7.59
C GLY A 161 -1.84 4.65 7.13
N THR A 162 -1.94 4.39 5.83
CA THR A 162 -2.01 3.01 5.30
C THR A 162 -0.81 2.20 5.78
N PRO A 163 -0.95 0.93 6.18
CA PRO A 163 0.18 0.06 6.50
C PRO A 163 1.08 -0.09 5.29
N ARG A 164 2.13 0.73 5.26
CA ARG A 164 3.11 0.70 4.17
C ARG A 164 3.97 -0.52 4.34
N ALA A 165 4.42 -1.07 3.22
CA ALA A 165 5.41 -2.15 3.22
C ALA A 165 6.82 -1.70 3.70
N GLY A 166 6.92 -0.67 4.56
CA GLY A 166 8.14 -0.08 5.05
C GLY A 166 8.99 0.51 3.93
N SER A 167 10.22 0.00 3.78
CA SER A 167 11.08 0.30 2.63
C SER A 167 10.54 -0.39 1.38
N ILE A 168 9.47 0.15 0.78
CA ILE A 168 8.84 -0.39 -0.43
C ILE A 168 9.93 -0.60 -1.49
N ARG A 169 10.18 -1.86 -1.86
CA ARG A 169 11.15 -2.18 -2.92
C ARG A 169 10.48 -2.32 -4.28
N TYR A 170 9.27 -2.85 -4.30
CA TYR A 170 8.48 -3.09 -5.51
C TYR A 170 6.99 -2.98 -5.19
N GLY A 171 6.20 -2.59 -6.20
CA GLY A 171 4.75 -2.68 -6.14
C GLY A 171 4.18 -2.96 -7.52
N LEU A 172 3.03 -3.64 -7.53
CA LEU A 172 2.23 -3.85 -8.73
C LEU A 172 1.03 -2.91 -8.66
N TRP A 173 1.03 -1.95 -9.58
CA TRP A 173 0.11 -0.82 -9.66
C TRP A 173 -0.54 -0.78 -11.04
#